data_AF-A0A967YCR8-F1
#
_entry.id   AF-A0A967YCR8-F1
#
_cell.length_a   1.000
_cell.length_b   1.000
_cell.length_c   1.000
_cell.angle_alpha   90.00
_cell.angle_beta   90.00
_cell.angle_gamma   90.00
#
_symmetry.space_group_name_H-M   'P 1'
#
loop_
_entity.id
_entity.type
_entity.pdbx_description
1 polymer ?
#
loop_
_entity_poly.entity_id
_entity_poly.type
_entity_poly.pdbx_seq_one_letter_code
_entity_poly.pdbx_strand_id
1 'polypeptide(L)'
;MIKFPSDPKVYAISRGGTLRWVTTDQLARLLYGNDWYINDLDDVSEAFFLNYTIGEDIDQEGDYFPYYERYNTNTLTTDLGLN
;
A
#
# COMPACT_ATOMS: atom_id res chain seq x y z
N MET A 1 3.84 2.28 -2.61
CA MET A 1 3.80 0.89 -3.12
C MET A 1 5.22 0.40 -3.25
N ILE A 2 5.43 -0.91 -3.15
CA ILE A 2 6.75 -1.50 -3.27
C ILE A 2 6.73 -2.70 -4.20
N LYS A 3 7.87 -2.97 -4.83
CA LYS A 3 8.12 -4.20 -5.57
C LYS A 3 9.49 -4.75 -5.24
N PHE A 4 9.64 -6.04 -5.45
CA PHE A 4 10.91 -6.74 -5.26
C PHE A 4 11.45 -7.18 -6.62
N PRO A 5 12.77 -7.15 -6.86
CA PRO A 5 13.34 -7.46 -8.18
C PRO A 5 12.98 -8.85 -8.72
N SER A 6 12.81 -9.86 -7.86
CA SER A 6 12.44 -11.22 -8.26
C SER A 6 10.94 -11.48 -8.32
N ASP A 7 10.10 -10.55 -7.85
CA ASP A 7 8.65 -10.72 -7.79
C ASP A 7 7.97 -9.75 -8.77
N PRO A 8 7.20 -10.24 -9.76
CA PRO A 8 6.45 -9.37 -10.66
C PRO A 8 5.30 -8.60 -9.97
N LYS A 9 4.98 -8.93 -8.71
CA LYS A 9 3.88 -8.31 -7.96
C LYS A 9 4.26 -6.95 -7.39
N VAL A 10 3.25 -6.10 -7.27
CA VAL A 10 3.34 -4.80 -6.62
C VAL A 10 2.48 -4.79 -5.37
N TYR A 11 3.08 -4.38 -4.26
CA TYR A 11 2.44 -4.40 -2.96
C TYR A 11 2.12 -3.00 -2.47
N ALA A 12 0.91 -2.81 -1.95
CA ALA A 12 0.58 -1.69 -1.09
C ALA A 12 1.06 -2.01 0.32
N ILE A 13 1.63 -1.02 1.00
CA ILE A 13 2.02 -1.16 2.40
C ILE A 13 0.80 -0.78 3.24
N SER A 14 0.36 -1.70 4.07
CA SER A 14 -0.62 -1.48 5.12
C SER A 14 0.07 -1.37 6.48
N ARG A 15 -0.69 -0.89 7.46
CA ARG A 15 -0.25 -0.77 8.86
C ARG A 15 0.49 -2.02 9.39
N GLY A 16 1.47 -1.76 10.24
CA GLY A 16 2.28 -2.80 10.88
C GLY A 16 3.32 -3.46 9.97
N GLY A 17 3.58 -2.91 8.77
CA GLY A 17 4.49 -3.53 7.82
C GLY A 17 3.86 -4.73 7.11
N THR A 18 2.56 -4.63 6.81
CA THR A 18 1.85 -5.68 6.07
C THR A 18 1.84 -5.32 4.59
N LEU A 19 2.34 -6.20 3.74
CA LEU A 19 2.27 -6.07 2.29
C LEU A 19 1.01 -6.74 1.80
N ARG A 20 0.24 -6.00 1.02
CA ARG A 20 -0.97 -6.48 0.37
C ARG A 20 -0.81 -6.34 -1.12
N TRP A 21 -0.96 -7.43 -1.86
CA TRP A 21 -0.75 -7.43 -3.31
C TRP A 21 -1.89 -6.65 -3.98
N VAL A 22 -1.54 -5.67 -4.81
CA VAL A 22 -2.50 -4.99 -5.69
C VAL A 22 -2.57 -5.81 -6.98
N THR A 23 -3.69 -6.52 -7.18
CA THR A 23 -3.72 -7.63 -8.14
C THR A 23 -3.81 -7.19 -9.60
N THR A 24 -4.14 -5.92 -9.87
CA THR A 24 -4.22 -5.36 -11.22
C THR A 24 -3.66 -3.93 -11.32
N ASP A 25 -3.15 -3.57 -12.51
CA ASP A 25 -2.75 -2.19 -12.83
C ASP A 25 -3.92 -1.20 -12.72
N GLN A 26 -5.15 -1.65 -13.07
CA GLN A 26 -6.35 -0.83 -12.95
C GLN A 26 -6.60 -0.43 -11.49
N LEU A 27 -6.47 -1.37 -10.54
CA LEU A 27 -6.61 -1.06 -9.12
C LEU A 27 -5.51 -0.11 -8.65
N ALA A 28 -4.26 -0.32 -9.08
CA ALA A 28 -3.17 0.58 -8.73
C ALA A 28 -3.45 2.03 -9.20
N ARG A 29 -3.99 2.20 -10.42
CA ARG A 29 -4.41 3.52 -10.93
C ARG A 29 -5.57 4.13 -10.17
N LEU A 30 -6.55 3.33 -9.76
CA LEU A 30 -7.69 3.81 -8.97
C LEU A 30 -7.24 4.31 -7.59
N LEU A 31 -6.32 3.58 -6.96
CA LEU A 31 -5.86 3.87 -5.61
C LEU A 31 -4.84 5.01 -5.56
N TYR A 32 -3.87 5.03 -6.48
CA TYR A 32 -2.71 5.93 -6.43
C TYR A 32 -2.63 6.91 -7.61
N GLY A 33 -3.57 6.83 -8.56
CA GLY A 33 -3.59 7.68 -9.75
C GLY A 33 -2.81 7.08 -10.93
N ASN A 34 -2.92 7.71 -12.10
CA ASN A 34 -2.38 7.15 -13.35
C ASN A 34 -0.85 7.03 -13.38
N ASP A 35 -0.14 7.86 -12.61
CA ASP A 35 1.33 7.91 -12.56
C ASP A 35 1.89 7.18 -11.32
N TRP A 36 1.11 6.26 -10.72
CA TRP A 36 1.49 5.50 -9.52
C TRP A 36 2.86 4.81 -9.67
N TYR A 37 3.17 4.33 -10.87
CA TYR A 37 4.42 3.63 -11.17
C TYR A 37 5.65 4.55 -11.17
N ILE A 38 5.47 5.87 -11.27
CA ILE A 38 6.54 6.87 -11.22
C ILE A 38 6.67 7.44 -9.82
N ASN A 39 5.53 7.74 -9.17
CA ASN A 39 5.50 8.55 -7.96
C ASN A 39 5.35 7.72 -6.67
N ASP A 40 4.80 6.52 -6.79
CA ASP A 40 4.36 5.72 -5.64
C ASP A 40 4.96 4.31 -5.65
N LEU A 41 5.87 3.96 -6.56
CA LEU A 41 6.47 2.64 -6.64
C LEU A 41 7.96 2.66 -6.28
N ASP A 42 8.31 2.08 -5.14
CA ASP A 42 9.69 1.92 -4.69
C ASP A 42 10.21 0.50 -4.94
N ASP A 43 11.40 0.39 -5.55
CA ASP A 43 12.13 -0.88 -5.67
C ASP A 43 12.84 -1.20 -4.36
N VAL A 44 12.42 -2.28 -3.68
CA VAL A 44 12.96 -2.68 -2.38
C VAL A 44 13.79 -3.95 -2.52
N SER A 45 14.95 -4.00 -1.85
CA SER A 45 15.78 -5.22 -1.81
C SER A 45 15.06 -6.36 -1.07
N GLU A 46 15.22 -7.58 -1.57
CA GLU A 46 14.70 -8.81 -0.94
C GLU A 46 15.16 -8.99 0.51
N ALA A 47 16.32 -8.43 0.88
CA ALA A 47 16.81 -8.49 2.25
C ALA A 47 15.83 -7.87 3.26
N PHE A 48 14.97 -6.94 2.82
CA PHE A 48 13.96 -6.32 3.66
C PHE A 48 12.63 -7.07 3.66
N PHE A 49 12.42 -8.04 2.76
CA PHE A 49 11.16 -8.79 2.65
C PHE A 49 10.79 -9.48 3.97
N LEU A 50 11.78 -10.02 4.68
CA LEU A 50 11.60 -10.69 5.97
C LEU A 50 11.10 -9.77 7.10
N ASN A 51 11.20 -8.45 6.93
CA ASN A 51 10.69 -7.48 7.90
C ASN A 51 9.21 -7.16 7.69
N TYR A 52 8.60 -7.70 6.64
CA TYR A 52 7.21 -7.51 6.33
C TYR A 52 6.41 -8.79 6.53
N THR A 53 5.11 -8.63 6.76
CA THR A 53 4.14 -9.72 6.75
C THR A 53 3.31 -9.64 5.47
N ILE A 54 2.90 -10.77 4.91
CA ILE A 54 1.98 -10.78 3.77
C ILE A 54 0.55 -10.86 4.31
N GLY A 55 -0.27 -9.88 3.93
CA GLY A 55 -1.68 -9.81 4.28
C GLY A 55 -2.59 -10.28 3.15
N GLU A 56 -3.88 -10.03 3.30
CA GLU A 56 -4.86 -10.30 2.23
C GLU A 56 -4.57 -9.45 1.00
N ASP A 57 -4.91 -9.98 -0.17
CA ASP A 57 -4.76 -9.26 -1.42
C ASP A 57 -5.75 -8.08 -1.51
N ILE A 58 -5.53 -7.20 -2.49
CA ILE A 58 -6.40 -6.07 -2.83
C ILE A 58 -6.95 -6.37 -4.22
N ASP A 59 -8.17 -6.90 -4.25
CA ASP A 59 -8.86 -7.38 -5.46
C ASP A 59 -9.94 -6.43 -5.94
N GLN A 60 -10.34 -5.48 -5.09
CA GLN A 60 -11.30 -4.43 -5.40
C GLN A 60 -10.95 -3.14 -4.67
N GLU A 61 -11.51 -2.02 -5.14
CA GLU A 61 -11.25 -0.68 -4.59
C GLU A 61 -11.59 -0.58 -3.09
N GLY A 62 -12.60 -1.31 -2.63
CA GLY A 62 -13.03 -1.30 -1.23
C GLY A 62 -12.09 -2.02 -0.26
N ASP A 63 -11.12 -2.81 -0.74
CA ASP A 63 -10.24 -3.61 0.12
C ASP A 63 -9.12 -2.76 0.75
N TYR A 64 -8.81 -1.61 0.15
CA TYR A 64 -7.68 -0.79 0.54
C TYR A 64 -7.93 0.69 0.25
N PHE A 65 -7.62 1.54 1.23
CA PHE A 65 -7.76 2.98 1.11
C PHE A 65 -6.43 3.66 1.47
N PRO A 66 -5.62 4.09 0.49
CA PRO A 66 -4.28 4.64 0.73
C PRO A 66 -4.27 5.83 1.70
N TYR A 67 -5.33 6.64 1.65
CA TYR A 67 -5.53 7.75 2.57
C TYR A 67 -5.55 7.27 4.03
N TYR A 68 -6.31 6.22 4.35
CA TYR A 68 -6.39 5.69 5.71
C TYR A 68 -5.14 4.93 6.14
N GLU A 69 -4.33 4.42 5.22
CA GLU A 69 -3.06 3.79 5.59
C GLU A 69 -1.97 4.83 5.90
N ARG A 70 -1.96 5.97 5.18
CA ARG A 70 -0.96 7.03 5.36
C ARG A 70 -1.27 7.98 6.52
N TYR A 71 -2.54 8.34 6.71
CA TYR A 71 -2.94 9.40 7.66
C TYR A 71 -3.29 8.91 9.06
N ASN A 72 -3.26 7.61 9.26
CA ASN A 72 -3.76 6.96 10.45
C ASN A 72 -2.56 6.31 11.19
N THR A 73 -1.40 6.96 11.12
CA THR A 73 -0.40 6.86 12.18
C THR A 73 -1.01 7.50 13.43
N ASN A 74 -0.89 6.89 14.60
CA ASN A 74 -1.60 7.31 15.81
C ASN A 74 -1.17 8.70 16.36
N THR A 75 -1.46 9.82 15.67
CA THR A 75 -1.37 11.18 16.23
C THR A 75 -2.37 12.23 15.70
N LEU A 76 -3.26 11.97 14.73
CA LEU A 76 -4.16 13.05 14.24
C LEU A 76 -5.66 12.76 14.10
N THR A 77 -6.13 11.51 14.24
CA THR A 77 -7.55 11.17 14.00
C THR A 77 -8.38 10.97 15.27
N THR A 78 -7.79 11.12 16.46
CA THR A 78 -8.56 11.33 17.70
C THR A 78 -8.95 12.81 17.91
N ASP A 79 -8.43 13.76 17.11
CA ASP A 79 -8.61 15.21 17.32
C ASP A 79 -9.27 15.96 16.14
N LEU A 80 -10.25 15.35 15.48
CA LEU A 80 -11.22 16.13 14.68
C LEU A 80 -12.65 15.68 14.95
N GLY A 81 -12.93 15.30 16.20
CA GLY A 81 -14.30 15.26 16.73
C GLY A 81 -14.95 16.64 16.76
N LEU A 82 -15.09 17.28 15.60
CA LEU A 82 -15.87 18.49 15.41
C LEU A 82 -17.18 18.11 14.70
N ASN A 83 -18.23 18.10 15.52
CA ASN A 83 -19.59 18.47 15.12
C ASN A 83 -19.60 19.76 14.30
#